data_AF-A0A966V1E4-F1
#
_entry.id   AF-A0A966V1E4-F1
#
_cell.length_a   1.000
_cell.length_b   1.000
_cell.length_c   1.000
_cell.angle_alpha   90.00
_cell.angle_beta   90.00
_cell.angle_gamma   90.00
#
_symmetry.space_group_name_H-M   'P 1'
#
loop_
_entity.id
_entity.type
_entity.pdbx_description
1 polymer ?
#
loop_
_entity_poly.entity_id
_entity_poly.type
_entity_poly.pdbx_seq_one_letter_code
_entity_poly.pdbx_strand_id
1 'polypeptide(L)'
;TTSMPLAISLGVISMHMTCDEALWAATAGGARALRRDDVGVLKAGARADLVVLDAASHIHLAYRPGVPQVGAVVREGRVVAGSL
;
A
#
# COMPACT_ATOMS: atom_id res chain seq x y z
N THR A 1 -5.61 13.93 0.15
CA THR A 1 -4.47 13.75 -0.78
C THR A 1 -4.87 12.75 -1.84
N THR A 2 -4.45 12.93 -3.09
CA THR A 2 -4.74 12.02 -4.22
C THR A 2 -3.61 11.01 -4.50
N SER A 3 -2.52 11.02 -3.71
CA SER A 3 -1.38 10.11 -3.88
C SER A 3 -1.05 9.39 -2.57
N MET A 4 -1.18 8.06 -2.57
CA MET A 4 -0.85 7.21 -1.42
C MET A 4 0.66 7.11 -1.14
N PRO A 5 1.56 6.95 -2.15
CA PRO A 5 3.00 6.98 -1.89
C PRO A 5 3.44 8.28 -1.21
N LEU A 6 2.88 9.43 -1.62
CA LEU A 6 3.15 10.71 -0.96
C LEU A 6 2.66 10.72 0.50
N ALA A 7 1.50 10.13 0.79
CA ALA A 7 1.00 10.00 2.17
C ALA A 7 1.94 9.15 3.04
N ILE A 8 2.45 8.05 2.49
CA ILE A 8 3.45 7.18 3.15
C ILE A 8 4.74 7.96 3.41
N SER A 9 5.27 8.68 2.40
CA SER A 9 6.47 9.52 2.55
C SER A 9 6.32 10.56 3.66
N LEU A 10 5.18 11.25 3.74
CA LEU A 10 4.90 12.23 4.79
C LEU A 10 4.79 11.57 6.17
N GLY A 11 4.22 10.36 6.27
CA GLY A 11 4.22 9.57 7.50
C GLY A 11 5.65 9.31 8.00
N VAL A 12 6.55 8.95 7.10
CA VAL A 12 7.95 8.68 7.44
C VAL A 12 8.71 9.97 7.78
N ILE A 13 8.68 10.97 6.90
CA ILE A 13 9.54 12.16 6.98
C ILE A 13 9.01 13.19 7.99
N SER A 14 7.70 13.42 8.02
CA SER A 14 7.10 14.48 8.83
C SER A 14 6.53 13.97 10.16
N MET A 15 6.09 12.71 10.21
CA MET A 15 5.48 12.11 11.42
C MET A 15 6.40 11.11 12.13
N HIS A 16 7.64 10.95 11.64
CA HIS A 16 8.67 10.10 12.24
C HIS A 16 8.27 8.62 12.38
N MET A 17 7.37 8.14 11.51
CA MET A 17 7.08 6.72 11.40
C MET A 17 8.24 5.99 10.72
N THR A 18 8.45 4.73 11.08
CA THR A 18 9.23 3.80 10.25
C THR A 18 8.49 3.51 8.94
N CYS A 19 9.21 3.02 7.93
CA CYS A 19 8.59 2.59 6.66
C CYS A 19 7.53 1.51 6.89
N ASP A 20 7.76 0.60 7.84
CA ASP A 20 6.85 -0.49 8.18
C ASP A 20 5.57 0.04 8.85
N GLU A 21 5.70 0.99 9.79
CA GLU A 21 4.55 1.63 10.42
C GLU A 21 3.71 2.43 9.42
N ALA A 22 4.36 3.18 8.52
CA ALA A 22 3.66 3.95 7.51
C ALA A 22 2.92 3.04 6.51
N LEU A 23 3.54 1.94 6.08
CA LEU A 23 2.90 0.94 5.23
C LEU A 23 1.73 0.24 5.95
N TRP A 24 1.92 -0.13 7.21
CA TRP A 24 0.87 -0.72 8.03
C TRP A 24 -0.32 0.24 8.17
N ALA A 25 -0.06 1.51 8.49
CA ALA A 25 -1.09 2.54 8.59
C ALA A 25 -1.85 2.72 7.26
N ALA A 26 -1.17 2.62 6.12
CA ALA A 26 -1.77 2.70 4.79
C ALA A 26 -2.53 1.43 4.36
N THR A 27 -2.44 0.33 5.12
CA THR A 27 -3.05 -0.97 4.78
C THR A 27 -3.93 -1.49 5.92
N ALA A 28 -3.42 -2.39 6.77
CA ALA A 28 -4.16 -3.01 7.85
C ALA A 28 -4.66 -1.99 8.90
N GLY A 29 -3.86 -0.95 9.19
CA GLY A 29 -4.26 0.15 10.06
C GLY A 29 -5.43 0.96 9.51
N GLY A 30 -5.40 1.27 8.21
CA GLY A 30 -6.50 1.93 7.51
C GLY A 30 -7.78 1.07 7.47
N ALA A 31 -7.65 -0.23 7.20
CA ALA A 31 -8.76 -1.17 7.26
C ALA A 31 -9.39 -1.22 8.67
N ARG A 32 -8.53 -1.30 9.70
CA ARG A 32 -8.96 -1.28 11.11
C ARG A 32 -9.68 0.01 11.48
N ALA A 33 -9.23 1.17 10.99
CA ALA A 33 -9.90 2.45 11.22
C ALA A 33 -11.33 2.46 10.62
N LEU A 34 -11.55 1.72 9.54
CA LEU A 34 -12.85 1.53 8.91
C LEU A 34 -13.67 0.37 9.51
N ARG A 35 -13.18 -0.27 10.58
CA ARG A 35 -13.78 -1.47 11.19
C ARG A 35 -13.95 -2.62 10.19
N ARG A 36 -12.95 -2.79 9.32
CA ARG A 36 -12.88 -3.91 8.38
C ARG A 36 -11.66 -4.79 8.69
N ASP A 37 -11.88 -6.08 8.57
CA ASP A 37 -10.87 -7.14 8.72
C ASP A 37 -10.67 -7.96 7.45
N ASP A 38 -11.46 -7.68 6.40
CA ASP A 38 -11.44 -8.37 5.11
C ASP A 38 -10.58 -7.69 4.05
N VAL A 39 -9.95 -6.53 4.34
CA VAL A 39 -9.07 -5.76 3.43
C VAL A 39 -7.82 -5.25 4.14
N GLY A 40 -6.83 -4.81 3.37
CA GLY A 40 -5.56 -4.27 3.90
C GLY A 40 -4.62 -5.36 4.44
N VAL A 41 -4.93 -6.63 4.21
CA VAL A 41 -4.15 -7.80 4.63
C VAL A 41 -4.12 -8.86 3.53
N LEU A 42 -3.01 -9.57 3.40
CA LEU A 42 -2.89 -10.74 2.52
C LEU A 42 -3.03 -12.03 3.35
N LYS A 43 -4.25 -12.55 3.42
CA LYS A 43 -4.59 -13.75 4.18
C LYS A 43 -5.70 -14.52 3.45
N ALA A 44 -5.68 -15.85 3.53
CA ALA A 44 -6.78 -16.67 3.04
C ALA A 44 -8.12 -16.23 3.66
N GLY A 45 -9.13 -16.05 2.81
CA GLY A 45 -10.46 -15.56 3.20
C GLY A 45 -10.63 -14.03 3.20
N ALA A 46 -9.55 -13.24 3.11
CA ALA A 46 -9.64 -11.81 2.86
C ALA A 46 -9.90 -11.51 1.38
N ARG A 47 -10.34 -10.29 1.06
CA ARG A 47 -10.48 -9.83 -0.32
C ARG A 47 -9.12 -9.85 -1.02
N ALA A 48 -9.11 -10.33 -2.26
CA ALA A 48 -7.94 -10.32 -3.13
C ALA A 48 -7.71 -8.92 -3.73
N ASP A 49 -7.48 -7.94 -2.86
CA ASP A 49 -7.14 -6.56 -3.18
C ASP A 49 -5.65 -6.35 -2.85
N LEU A 50 -4.80 -6.24 -3.87
CA LEU A 50 -3.35 -6.12 -3.69
C LEU A 50 -2.70 -5.29 -4.80
N VAL A 51 -1.49 -4.81 -4.49
CA VAL A 51 -0.64 -4.07 -5.42
C VAL A 51 0.68 -4.81 -5.53
N VAL A 52 1.14 -5.03 -6.76
CA VAL A 52 2.48 -5.55 -7.04
C VAL A 52 3.41 -4.38 -7.30
N LEU A 53 4.47 -4.28 -6.51
CA LEU A 53 5.48 -3.23 -6.66
C LEU A 53 6.54 -3.70 -7.66
N ASP A 54 6.84 -2.86 -8.65
CA ASP A 54 8.05 -2.96 -9.47
C ASP A 54 9.21 -2.26 -8.75
N ALA A 55 9.58 -2.84 -7.61
CA ALA A 55 10.59 -2.31 -6.73
C ALA A 55 11.20 -3.43 -5.88
N ALA A 56 12.49 -3.34 -5.59
CA ALA A 56 13.18 -4.35 -4.77
C ALA A 56 12.70 -4.41 -3.31
N SER A 57 12.01 -3.38 -2.82
CA SER A 57 11.52 -3.31 -1.44
C SER A 57 10.37 -2.29 -1.31
N HIS A 58 9.48 -2.52 -0.35
CA HIS A 58 8.37 -1.61 -0.01
C HIS A 58 8.85 -0.24 0.49
N ILE A 59 10.06 -0.14 1.04
CA ILE A 59 10.62 1.13 1.52
C ILE A 59 10.68 2.17 0.41
N HIS A 60 10.78 1.73 -0.85
CA HIS A 60 10.83 2.66 -1.98
C HIS A 60 9.54 3.47 -2.15
N LEU A 61 8.39 3.02 -1.59
CA LEU A 61 7.16 3.80 -1.54
C LEU A 61 7.34 5.11 -0.76
N ALA A 62 8.17 5.09 0.30
CA ALA A 62 8.44 6.25 1.13
C ALA A 62 9.52 7.15 0.54
N TYR A 63 10.53 6.59 -0.13
CA TYR A 63 11.72 7.33 -0.56
C TYR A 63 11.71 7.78 -2.04
N ARG A 64 10.77 7.28 -2.85
CA ARG A 64 10.60 7.71 -4.25
C ARG A 64 9.17 8.14 -4.58
N PRO A 65 8.56 9.05 -3.79
CA PRO A 65 7.20 9.51 -4.06
C PRO A 65 7.15 10.22 -5.42
N GLY A 66 6.30 9.72 -6.32
CA GLY A 66 6.11 10.28 -7.66
C GLY A 66 6.71 9.46 -8.79
N VAL A 67 7.48 8.40 -8.48
CA VAL A 67 7.91 7.43 -9.48
C VAL A 67 6.79 6.38 -9.67
N PRO A 68 6.51 5.92 -10.90
CA PRO A 68 5.61 4.80 -11.12
C PRO A 68 6.27 3.49 -10.63
N GLN A 69 5.92 3.08 -9.41
CA GLN A 69 6.47 1.87 -8.78
C GLN A 69 5.49 0.71 -8.74
N VAL A 70 4.29 0.90 -9.29
CA VAL A 70 3.24 -0.11 -9.31
C VAL A 70 3.28 -0.83 -10.64
N GLY A 71 3.65 -2.12 -10.63
CA GLY A 71 3.66 -2.98 -11.81
C GLY A 71 2.26 -3.54 -12.14
N ALA A 72 1.46 -3.84 -11.11
CA ALA A 72 0.08 -4.28 -11.27
C ALA A 72 -0.81 -3.92 -10.08
N VAL A 73 -2.11 -3.77 -10.34
CA VAL A 73 -3.15 -3.63 -9.32
C VAL A 73 -4.17 -4.73 -9.52
N VAL A 74 -4.44 -5.49 -8.46
CA VAL A 74 -5.48 -6.52 -8.42
C VAL A 74 -6.57 -6.07 -7.47
N ARG A 75 -7.81 -6.15 -7.93
CA ARG A 75 -9.01 -5.84 -7.13
C ARG A 75 -10.01 -6.98 -7.26
N GLU A 76 -10.47 -7.52 -6.14
CA GLU A 76 -11.38 -8.66 -6.06
C GLU A 76 -10.91 -9.84 -6.94
N GLY A 77 -9.59 -10.07 -6.97
CA GLY A 77 -8.96 -11.15 -7.74
C GLY A 77 -8.82 -10.88 -9.25
N ARG A 78 -9.15 -9.68 -9.73
CA ARG A 78 -8.98 -9.28 -11.13
C ARG A 78 -7.90 -8.23 -11.28
N VAL A 79 -7.02 -8.38 -12.27
CA VAL A 79 -6.06 -7.34 -12.64
C VAL A 79 -6.81 -6.17 -13.25
N VAL A 80 -6.74 -4.99 -12.63
CA VAL A 80 -7.44 -3.77 -13.07
C VAL A 80 -6.48 -2.72 -13.64
N ALA A 81 -5.18 -2.86 -13.41
CA ALA A 81 -4.13 -2.06 -14.03
C ALA A 81 -2.81 -2.84 -14.06
N GLY A 82 -1.98 -2.58 -15.08
CA GLY A 82 -0.67 -3.22 -15.25
C GLY A 82 -0.76 -4.70 -15.66
N SER A 83 0.32 -5.44 -15.42
CA SER A 83 0.45 -6.86 -15.75
C SER A 83 1.17 -7.61 -14.63
N LEU A 84 0.63 -8.78 -14.26
CA LEU A 84 1.25 -9.70 -13.30
C LEU A 84 2.41 -10.47 -13.91
#